data_AF-A0A3C1GI46-F1
#
_entry.id   AF-A0A3C1GI46-F1
#
_cell.length_a   1.000
_cell.length_b   1.000
_cell.length_c   1.000
_cell.angle_alpha   90.00
_cell.angle_beta   90.00
_cell.angle_gamma   90.00
#
_symmetry.space_group_name_H-M   'P 1'
#
loop_
_entity.id
_entity.type
_entity.pdbx_description
1 polymer ?
#
loop_
_entity_poly.entity_id
_entity_poly.type
_entity_poly.pdbx_seq_one_letter_code
_entity_poly.pdbx_strand_id
1 'polypeptide(L)' 'MTRRAKDGLPARVSGPWTQEKLAYVGRYAQAFMTAMAPRRSQGRWSDLAYIDLLAGPGLGIHRHTSAEFDGSPLRASR' A
#
# COMPACT_ATOMS: atom_id res chain seq x y z
N MET A 1 -16.93 1.69 14.15
CA MET A 1 -16.14 2.65 14.96
C MET A 1 -14.93 3.09 14.16
N THR A 2 -14.85 4.36 13.79
CA THR A 2 -13.67 4.93 13.13
C THR A 2 -12.61 5.23 14.19
N ARG A 3 -11.48 4.52 14.18
CA ARG A 3 -10.32 4.88 15.01
C ARG A 3 -9.51 5.95 14.29
N ARG A 4 -8.79 6.77 15.07
CA ARG A 4 -7.83 7.74 14.55
C ARG A 4 -6.41 7.20 14.74
N ALA A 5 -5.53 7.47 13.77
CA ALA A 5 -4.10 7.26 13.92
C ALA A 5 -3.47 8.41 14.73
N LYS A 6 -2.18 8.30 15.03
CA LYS A 6 -1.36 9.29 15.75
C LYS A 6 -1.32 10.65 15.08
N ASP A 7 -1.50 10.68 13.76
CA ASP A 7 -1.63 11.92 12.98
C ASP A 7 -2.99 12.61 13.16
N GLY A 8 -3.90 12.02 13.94
CA GLY A 8 -5.26 12.52 14.17
C GLY A 8 -6.22 12.23 13.03
N LEU A 9 -5.80 11.62 11.92
CA LEU A 9 -6.65 11.28 10.78
C LEU A 9 -7.33 9.91 10.97
N PRO A 10 -8.43 9.63 10.24
CA PRO A 10 -9.07 8.33 10.28
C PRO A 10 -8.09 7.20 9.92
N ALA A 11 -8.21 6.06 10.59
CA ALA A 11 -7.43 4.87 10.31
C ALA A 11 -8.34 3.63 10.22
N ARG A 12 -8.01 2.72 9.30
CA ARG A 12 -8.77 1.48 9.12
C ARG A 12 -8.32 0.44 10.15
N VAL A 13 -9.24 0.00 11.01
CA VAL A 13 -8.97 -1.12 11.93
C VAL A 13 -9.09 -2.44 11.17
N SER A 14 -8.00 -3.21 11.14
CA SER A 14 -7.92 -4.46 10.36
C SER A 14 -7.27 -5.59 11.13
N GLY A 15 -7.54 -6.84 10.71
CA GLY A 15 -6.87 -8.03 11.22
C GLY A 15 -5.45 -8.21 10.65
N PRO A 16 -4.70 -9.21 11.16
CA PRO A 16 -3.31 -9.47 10.74
C PRO A 16 -3.17 -9.75 9.24
N TRP A 17 -4.17 -10.42 8.64
CA TRP A 17 -4.22 -10.73 7.21
C TRP A 17 -4.07 -9.51 6.29
N THR A 18 -4.42 -8.31 6.76
CA THR A 18 -4.30 -7.10 5.94
C THR A 18 -2.84 -6.72 5.72
N GLN A 19 -1.97 -6.88 6.72
CA GLN A 19 -0.55 -6.58 6.56
C GLN A 19 0.12 -7.60 5.63
N GLU A 20 -0.27 -8.86 5.73
CA GLU A 20 0.15 -9.93 4.83
C GLU A 20 -0.27 -9.66 3.38
N LYS A 21 -1.56 -9.33 3.15
CA LYS A 21 -2.06 -8.90 1.84
C LYS A 21 -1.24 -7.74 1.28
N LEU A 22 -1.01 -6.70 2.07
CA LEU A 22 -0.25 -5.52 1.63
C LEU A 22 1.22 -5.87 1.34
N ALA A 23 1.80 -6.82 2.09
CA ALA A 23 3.14 -7.33 1.81
C ALA A 23 3.18 -8.05 0.45
N TYR A 24 2.18 -8.86 0.12
CA TYR A 24 2.07 -9.47 -1.21
C TYR A 24 1.91 -8.43 -2.31
N VAL A 25 1.01 -7.45 -2.15
CA VAL A 25 0.84 -6.35 -3.13
C VAL A 25 2.16 -5.64 -3.39
N GLY A 26 2.91 -5.30 -2.34
CA GLY A 26 4.23 -4.68 -2.48
C GLY A 26 5.24 -5.55 -3.23
N ARG A 27 5.30 -6.86 -2.95
CA ARG A 27 6.18 -7.80 -3.65
C ARG A 27 5.82 -7.95 -5.12
N TYR A 28 4.53 -8.03 -5.46
CA TYR A 28 4.08 -8.09 -6.85
C TYR A 28 4.41 -6.79 -7.60
N ALA A 29 4.16 -5.63 -6.98
CA ALA A 29 4.51 -4.34 -7.57
C ALA A 29 6.02 -4.26 -7.84
N GLN A 30 6.85 -4.61 -6.85
CA GLN A 30 8.31 -4.62 -7.02
C GLN A 30 8.76 -5.57 -8.13
N ALA A 31 8.25 -6.81 -8.15
CA ALA A 31 8.59 -7.79 -9.17
C ALA A 31 8.20 -7.29 -10.58
N PHE A 32 7.01 -6.71 -10.72
CA PHE A 32 6.55 -6.12 -11.97
C PHE A 32 7.47 -4.98 -12.42
N MET A 33 7.78 -4.03 -11.52
CA MET A 33 8.65 -2.89 -11.82
C MET A 33 10.04 -3.34 -12.27
N THR A 34 10.63 -4.33 -11.59
CA THR A 34 11.92 -4.92 -11.94
C THR A 34 11.87 -5.58 -13.32
N ALA A 35 10.86 -6.42 -13.57
CA ALA A 35 10.73 -7.13 -14.84
C ALA A 35 10.51 -6.17 -16.03
N MET A 36 9.80 -5.06 -15.82
CA MET A 36 9.51 -4.06 -16.85
C MET A 36 10.62 -3.02 -17.04
N ALA A 37 11.61 -2.94 -16.16
CA ALA A 37 12.70 -1.95 -16.25
C ALA A 37 13.43 -1.94 -17.62
N PRO A 38 13.73 -3.10 -18.27
CA PRO A 38 14.34 -3.10 -19.60
C PRO A 38 13.41 -2.56 -20.71
N ARG A 39 12.08 -2.71 -20.56
CA ARG A 39 11.12 -2.15 -21.51
C ARG A 39 11.04 -0.62 -21.38
N ARG A 40 11.11 -0.14 -20.13
CA ARG A 40 11.16 1.28 -19.79
C ARG A 40 12.37 2.00 -20.36
N SER A 41 13.56 1.39 -20.27
CA SER A 41 14.78 1.97 -20.86
C SER A 41 14.75 2.02 -22.39
N GLN A 42 13.87 1.23 -23.03
CA GLN A 42 13.61 1.27 -24.48
C GLN A 42 12.50 2.27 -24.87
N GLY A 43 12.07 3.14 -23.95
CA GLY A 43 11.00 4.11 -24.17
C GLY A 43 9.59 3.51 -24.18
N ARG A 44 9.43 2.22 -23.90
CA ARG A 44 8.12 1.56 -23.79
C ARG A 44 7.67 1.62 -22.33
N TRP A 45 6.41 2.01 -22.08
CA TRP A 45 5.86 2.10 -20.72
C TRP A 45 6.62 3.15 -19.90
N SER A 46 6.97 4.28 -20.54
CA SER A 46 7.69 5.42 -19.96
C SER A 46 7.03 5.88 -18.66
N ASP A 47 5.71 5.88 -18.66
CA ASP A 47 4.85 6.31 -17.57
C ASP A 47 4.08 5.14 -16.99
N LEU A 48 4.03 5.07 -15.68
CA LEU A 48 3.29 4.07 -14.93
C LEU A 48 2.45 4.76 -13.87
N ALA A 49 1.19 4.35 -13.77
CA ALA A 49 0.28 4.81 -12.74
C ALA A 49 -0.02 3.65 -11.79
N TYR A 50 0.09 3.92 -10.49
CA TYR A 50 -0.47 3.04 -9.47
C TYR A 50 -1.94 3.43 -9.24
N ILE A 51 -2.86 2.50 -9.46
CA ILE A 51 -4.29 2.71 -9.30
C ILE A 51 -4.80 1.78 -8.20
N ASP A 52 -5.34 2.37 -7.13
CA ASP A 52 -6.02 1.64 -6.06
C ASP A 52 -7.43 2.19 -5.84
N LEU A 53 -8.41 1.42 -6.29
CA LEU A 53 -9.82 1.80 -6.28
C LEU A 53 -10.43 1.81 -4.87
N LEU A 54 -9.79 1.15 -3.89
CA LEU A 54 -10.31 0.92 -2.54
C LEU A 54 -9.27 1.25 -1.46
N ALA A 55 -8.45 2.27 -1.73
CA ALA A 55 -7.28 2.66 -0.93
C ALA A 55 -7.58 2.97 0.54
N GLY A 56 -8.80 3.42 0.86
CA GLY A 56 -9.17 3.82 2.20
C GLY A 56 -8.34 5.02 2.70
N PRO A 57 -8.17 5.18 4.02
CA PRO A 57 -7.62 6.40 4.61
C PRO A 57 -6.08 6.48 4.62
N GLY A 58 -5.38 5.51 4.03
CA GLY A 58 -3.92 5.45 4.06
C GLY A 58 -3.35 4.71 5.27
N LEU A 59 -3.65 5.12 6.50
CA LEU A 59 -3.18 4.40 7.70
C LEU A 59 -4.14 3.30 8.17
N GLY A 60 -3.57 2.20 8.64
CA GLY A 60 -4.28 1.11 9.29
C GLY A 60 -3.86 0.94 10.76
N ILE A 61 -4.75 0.37 11.58
CA ILE A 61 -4.47 0.00 12.97
C ILE A 61 -4.73 -1.51 13.12
N HIS A 62 -3.74 -2.24 13.60
CA HIS A 62 -3.87 -3.67 13.85
C HIS A 62 -4.82 -3.90 15.04
N ARG A 63 -5.87 -4.68 14.80
CA ARG A 63 -6.98 -4.90 15.74
C ARG A 63 -6.53 -5.31 17.14
N HIS A 64 -5.54 -6.20 17.25
CA HIS A 64 -5.16 -6.82 18.52
C HIS A 64 -4.03 -6.08 19.24
N THR A 65 -3.13 -5.46 18.49
CA THR A 65 -1.92 -4.83 19.05
C THR A 65 -2.03 -3.31 19.09
N SER A 66 -3.04 -2.73 18.44
CA SER A 66 -3.17 -1.29 18.19
C SER A 66 -1.96 -0.65 17.47
N ALA A 67 -1.08 -1.45 16.89
CA ALA A 67 0.04 -0.95 16.10
C ALA A 67 -0.46 -0.34 14.78
N GLU A 68 0.10 0.81 14.41
CA GLU A 68 -0.16 1.45 13.13
C GLU A 68 0.66 0.81 12.02
N PHE A 69 0.11 0.82 10.81
CA PHE A 69 0.81 0.36 9.62
C PHE A 69 0.34 1.15 8.39
N ASP A 70 1.23 1.25 7.41
CA ASP A 70 0.90 1.87 6.13
C ASP A 70 -0.01 0.95 5.30
N GLY A 71 -1.16 1.49 4.89
CA GLY A 71 -2.03 0.95 3.87
C GLY A 71 -1.47 1.17 2.46
N SER A 72 -2.18 0.64 1.46
CA SER A 72 -1.75 0.63 0.06
C SER A 72 -1.36 2.00 -0.53
N PRO A 73 -2.11 3.11 -0.34
CA PRO A 73 -1.73 4.37 -0.97
C PRO A 73 -0.44 4.96 -0.37
N LEU A 74 -0.23 4.83 0.95
CA LEU A 74 1.02 5.28 1.59
C LEU A 74 2.21 4.41 1.21
N ARG A 75 1.99 3.09 1.03
CA ARG A 75 3.04 2.18 0.56
C ARG A 75 3.44 2.44 -0.89
N ALA A 76 2.54 2.97 -1.72
CA ALA A 76 2.84 3.30 -3.12
C ALA A 76 3.57 4.64 -3.28
N SER A 77 3.47 5.54 -2.28
CA SER A 77 4.08 6.87 -2.32
C SER A 77 5.45 6.99 -1.64
N ARG A 78 5.97 5.91 -1.06
CA ARG A 78 7.27 5.84 -0.38
C ARG A 78 8.26 5.05 -1.22
#